data_AF-A0A4V3RWI0-F1
#
_entry.id   AF-A0A4V3RWI0-F1
#
_cell.length_a   1.000
_cell.length_b   1.000
_cell.length_c   1.000
_cell.angle_alpha   90.00
_cell.angle_beta   90.00
_cell.angle_gamma   90.00
#
_symmetry.space_group_name_H-M   'P 1'
#
loop_
_entity.id
_entity.type
_entity.pdbx_description
1 polymer ?
#
loop_
_entity_poly.entity_id
_entity_poly.type
_entity_poly.pdbx_seq_one_letter_code
_entity_poly.pdbx_strand_id
1 'polypeptide(L)'
;RDAEAELDEKEKHRKHKMMVNRTLSIGILKNDLIYILLETDAQKQDRLFHQIYEDISKNLVPIRPDRHYHRTKGQLAGKYSNTHKRAY
;
A
#
# COMPACT_ATOMS: atom_id res chain seq x y z
N ARG A 1 24.01 -5.45 7.93
CA ARG A 1 23.39 -4.29 8.59
C ARG A 1 21.89 -4.52 8.50
N ASP A 2 21.22 -4.67 9.63
CA ASP A 2 19.82 -5.09 9.67
C ASP A 2 18.93 -4.02 9.02
N ALA A 3 18.11 -4.44 8.05
CA ALA A 3 17.24 -3.56 7.26
C ALA A 3 16.26 -2.75 8.15
N GLU A 4 15.97 -3.24 9.36
CA GLU A 4 15.15 -2.55 10.35
C GLU A 4 15.83 -1.29 10.91
N ALA A 5 17.14 -1.31 11.14
CA ALA A 5 17.87 -0.17 11.67
C ALA A 5 17.96 1.00 10.68
N GLU A 6 17.99 0.70 9.37
CA GLU A 6 18.04 1.70 8.30
C GLU A 6 16.70 2.43 8.09
N LEU A 7 15.58 1.73 8.35
CA LEU A 7 14.24 2.32 8.34
C LEU A 7 14.01 3.21 9.57
N ASP A 8 14.46 2.77 10.75
CA ASP A 8 14.28 3.51 12.01
C ASP A 8 15.04 4.85 12.00
N GLU A 9 16.25 4.90 11.41
CA GLU A 9 17.01 6.14 11.17
C GLU A 9 16.25 7.15 10.29
N LYS A 10 15.63 6.69 9.19
CA LYS A 10 14.83 7.54 8.30
C LYS A 10 13.52 8.02 8.95
N GLU A 11 13.02 7.28 9.93
CA GLU A 11 11.78 7.59 10.65
C GLU A 11 11.98 8.45 11.90
N LYS A 12 13.20 8.59 12.43
CA LYS A 12 13.50 9.40 13.64
C LYS A 12 12.97 10.83 13.60
N HIS A 13 12.91 11.45 12.43
CA HIS A 13 12.45 12.84 12.26
C HIS A 13 10.94 12.95 11.97
N ARG A 14 10.22 11.83 11.85
CA ARG A 14 8.77 11.84 11.53
C ARG A 14 7.96 11.79 12.82
N LYS A 15 6.87 12.57 12.86
CA LYS A 15 5.92 12.60 13.99
C LYS A 15 5.29 11.23 14.29
N HIS A 16 5.18 10.36 13.28
CA HIS A 16 4.51 9.07 13.38
C HIS A 16 5.32 8.02 12.63
N LYS A 17 5.31 6.78 13.15
CA LYS A 17 5.84 5.60 12.45
C LYS A 17 5.11 5.40 11.13
N MET A 18 5.82 4.94 10.11
CA MET A 18 5.21 4.69 8.81
C MET A 18 4.90 3.20 8.62
N MET A 19 3.99 2.91 7.69
CA MET A 19 3.71 1.56 7.24
C MET A 19 3.38 1.55 5.76
N VAL A 20 3.57 0.41 5.11
CA VAL A 20 3.15 0.22 3.72
C VAL A 20 1.64 0.37 3.57
N ASN A 21 1.20 1.10 2.55
CA ASN A 21 -0.21 1.21 2.19
C ASN A 21 -0.73 -0.08 1.56
N ARG A 22 -1.11 -1.05 2.41
CA ARG A 22 -1.56 -2.39 1.99
C ARG A 22 -2.60 -2.38 0.87
N THR A 23 -3.59 -1.48 0.92
CA THR A 23 -4.65 -1.43 -0.10
C THR A 23 -4.11 -1.06 -1.47
N LEU A 24 -3.21 -0.07 -1.52
CA LEU A 24 -2.57 0.32 -2.76
C LEU A 24 -1.61 -0.76 -3.25
N SER A 25 -0.81 -1.34 -2.35
CA SER A 25 0.13 -2.41 -2.67
C SER A 25 -0.57 -3.65 -3.25
N ILE A 26 -1.73 -4.02 -2.72
CA ILE A 26 -2.56 -5.10 -3.28
C ILE A 26 -2.99 -4.77 -4.72
N GLY A 27 -3.34 -3.51 -4.99
CA GLY A 27 -3.73 -3.06 -6.33
C GLY A 27 -2.59 -3.15 -7.34
N ILE A 28 -1.40 -2.67 -6.97
CA ILE A 28 -0.17 -2.74 -7.79
C ILE A 28 0.18 -4.21 -8.06
N LEU A 29 0.26 -5.03 -7.00
CA LEU A 29 0.66 -6.43 -7.13
C LEU A 29 -0.29 -7.26 -7.99
N LYS A 30 -1.60 -7.04 -7.91
CA LYS A 30 -2.58 -7.93 -8.56
C LYS A 30 -2.38 -8.07 -10.07
N ASN A 31 -2.12 -6.97 -10.76
CA ASN A 31 -1.97 -6.98 -12.21
C ASN A 31 -0.52 -7.31 -12.58
N ASP A 32 0.43 -6.68 -11.90
CA ASP A 32 1.84 -6.74 -12.28
C ASP A 32 2.48 -8.10 -11.96
N LEU A 33 1.99 -8.79 -10.91
CA LEU A 33 2.46 -10.14 -10.57
C LEU A 33 2.15 -11.16 -11.67
N ILE A 34 1.01 -11.04 -12.35
CA ILE A 34 0.67 -11.94 -13.46
C ILE A 34 1.67 -11.77 -14.60
N TYR A 35 1.99 -10.52 -14.96
CA TYR A 35 2.97 -10.24 -16.01
C TYR A 35 4.37 -10.74 -15.65
N ILE A 36 4.80 -10.61 -14.40
CA ILE A 36 6.08 -11.13 -13.90
C ILE A 36 6.13 -12.65 -13.97
N LEU A 37 5.06 -13.34 -13.56
CA LEU A 37 5.01 -14.80 -13.57
C LEU A 37 4.98 -15.39 -15.00
N LEU A 38 4.45 -14.64 -15.97
CA LEU A 38 4.44 -15.03 -17.38
C LEU A 38 5.71 -14.61 -18.13
N GLU A 39 6.58 -13.79 -17.52
CA GLU A 39 7.82 -13.35 -18.15
C GLU A 39 8.83 -14.50 -18.24
N THR A 40 9.41 -14.66 -19.43
CA THR A 40 10.33 -15.76 -19.74
C THR A 40 11.79 -15.34 -19.62
N ASP A 41 12.07 -14.06 -19.85
CA ASP A 41 13.40 -13.49 -19.66
C ASP A 41 13.62 -13.19 -18.16
N ALA A 42 14.53 -13.95 -17.55
CA ALA A 42 14.89 -13.80 -16.14
C ALA A 42 15.38 -12.39 -15.79
N GLN A 43 16.11 -11.70 -16.68
CA GLN A 43 16.57 -10.33 -16.39
C GLN A 43 15.43 -9.34 -16.38
N LYS A 44 14.48 -9.50 -17.29
CA LYS A 44 13.30 -8.65 -17.37
C LYS A 44 12.35 -8.92 -16.19
N GLN A 45 12.18 -10.19 -15.82
CA GLN A 45 11.42 -10.58 -14.63
C GLN A 45 11.97 -9.92 -13.37
N ASP A 46 13.29 -9.98 -13.17
CA ASP A 46 13.95 -9.40 -11.99
C ASP A 46 13.81 -7.86 -11.94
N ARG A 47 13.96 -7.18 -13.09
CA ARG A 47 13.73 -5.73 -13.18
C ARG A 47 12.29 -5.34 -12.83
N LEU A 48 11.30 -6.07 -13.35
CA LEU A 48 9.89 -5.82 -13.05
C LEU A 48 9.60 -6.03 -11.56
N PHE A 49 10.18 -7.08 -10.96
CA PHE A 49 10.04 -7.35 -9.53
C PHE A 49 10.64 -6.24 -8.67
N HIS A 50 11.86 -5.79 -9.02
CA HIS A 50 12.51 -4.68 -8.35
C HIS A 50 11.72 -3.37 -8.46
N GLN A 51 11.12 -3.09 -9.62
CA GLN A 51 10.30 -1.91 -9.81
C GLN A 51 9.06 -1.90 -8.92
N ILE A 52 8.33 -3.03 -8.85
CA ILE A 52 7.20 -3.17 -7.93
C ILE A 52 7.64 -2.97 -6.47
N TYR A 53 8.77 -3.56 -6.09
CA TYR A 53 9.31 -3.42 -4.75
C TYR A 53 9.55 -1.96 -4.38
N GLU A 54 10.13 -1.17 -5.29
CA GLU A 54 10.31 0.26 -5.09
C GLU A 54 8.98 1.01 -4.99
N ASP A 55 8.02 0.72 -5.86
CA ASP A 55 6.73 1.41 -5.89
C ASP A 55 5.93 1.15 -4.61
N ILE A 56 5.97 -0.07 -4.09
CA ILE A 56 5.40 -0.40 -2.78
C ILE A 56 6.12 0.35 -1.66
N SER A 57 7.45 0.38 -1.70
CA SER A 57 8.29 1.00 -0.65
C SER A 57 8.15 2.52 -0.58
N LYS A 58 7.87 3.19 -1.72
CA LYS A 58 7.61 4.64 -1.77
C LYS A 58 6.23 5.00 -1.17
N ASN A 59 5.28 4.07 -1.23
CA ASN A 59 3.89 4.28 -0.84
C ASN A 59 3.61 3.95 0.64
N LEU A 60 4.19 4.77 1.52
CA LEU A 60 4.03 4.65 2.97
C LEU A 60 2.91 5.57 3.51
N VAL A 61 2.20 5.10 4.53
CA VAL A 61 1.19 5.85 5.29
C VAL A 61 1.52 5.86 6.77
N PRO A 62 1.25 6.96 7.50
CA PRO A 62 1.57 7.04 8.93
C PRO A 62 0.60 6.20 9.76
N ILE A 63 1.16 5.44 10.71
CA ILE A 63 0.42 4.82 11.81
C ILE A 63 0.17 5.93 12.84
N ARG A 64 -1.10 6.32 12.98
CA ARG A 64 -1.53 7.30 13.97
C ARG A 64 -2.18 6.56 15.13
N PRO A 65 -1.48 6.36 16.27
CA PRO A 65 -2.13 5.93 17.50
C PRO A 65 -3.13 7.01 17.95
N ASP A 66 -4.13 6.61 18.74
CA ASP A 66 -5.06 7.54 19.40
C ASP A 66 -5.87 8.45 18.47
N ARG A 67 -6.44 7.86 17.42
CA ARG A 67 -7.36 8.58 16.55
C ARG A 67 -8.64 8.92 17.30
N HIS A 68 -8.99 10.20 17.32
CA HIS A 68 -10.29 10.67 17.82
C HIS A 68 -11.48 9.97 17.15
N TYR A 69 -11.35 9.61 15.87
CA TYR A 69 -12.32 8.80 15.13
C TYR A 69 -11.67 7.53 14.60
N HIS A 70 -12.19 6.37 15.00
CA HIS A 70 -11.68 5.08 14.56
C HIS A 70 -12.07 4.78 13.11
N ARG A 71 -11.19 4.09 12.36
CA ARG A 71 -11.53 3.61 11.02
C ARG A 71 -12.39 2.34 11.14
N THR A 72 -13.65 2.41 10.78
CA THR A 72 -14.49 1.22 10.60
C THR A 72 -14.08 0.48 9.33
N LYS A 73 -13.53 -0.73 9.48
CA LYS A 73 -13.15 -1.66 8.39
C LYS A 73 -14.29 -2.63 7.99
N GLY A 74 -15.53 -2.32 8.37
CA GLY A 74 -16.70 -3.18 8.15
C GLY A 74 -17.42 -2.89 6.82
N GLN A 75 -18.31 -3.81 6.43
CA GLN A 75 -19.29 -3.57 5.38
C GLN A 75 -20.17 -2.37 5.78
N LEU A 76 -19.85 -1.19 5.26
CA LEU A 76 -20.84 -0.13 5.07
C LEU A 76 -21.72 -0.48 3.87
N ALA A 77 -22.20 -1.72 3.80
CA ALA A 77 -23.46 -1.97 3.12
C ALA A 77 -24.50 -1.34 4.05
N GLY A 78 -24.71 -0.03 3.88
CA GLY A 78 -25.84 0.62 4.50
C GLY A 78 -27.08 -0.21 4.16
N LYS A 79 -27.98 -0.35 5.13
CA LYS A 79 -29.33 -0.91 4.89
C LYS A 79 -30.05 -0.17 3.73
N TYR A 80 -29.52 0.99 3.33
CA TYR A 80 -29.93 1.79 2.19
C TYR A 80 -28.71 2.11 1.31
N SER A 81 -28.92 2.05 -0.02
CA SER A 81 -27.90 2.37 -1.03
C SER A 81 -27.61 3.88 -1.11
N ASN A 82 -26.35 4.24 -1.37
CA ASN A 82 -25.95 5.61 -1.72
C ASN A 82 -26.29 5.98 -3.20
N THR A 83 -27.11 5.20 -3.91
CA THR A 83 -27.58 5.47 -5.30
C THR A 83 -28.59 6.62 -5.39
N HIS A 84 -28.37 7.71 -4.66
CA HIS A 84 -29.03 8.98 -4.92
C HIS A 84 -28.00 10.12 -4.89
N LYS A 85 -26.88 9.95 -5.62
CA LYS A 85 -26.22 11.14 -6.16
C LYS A 85 -27.25 11.81 -7.09
N ARG A 86 -27.88 12.89 -6.62
CA ARG A 86 -28.67 13.78 -7.46
C ARG A 86 -27.77 14.23 -8.60
N ALA A 87 -28.13 13.89 -9.83
CA ALA A 87 -27.57 14.54 -11.00
C ALA A 87 -28.01 16.02 -10.94
N TYR A 88 -27.04 16.92 -10.98
CA TYR A 88 -27.19 18.29 -11.44
C TYR A 88 -26.25 18.45 -12.64
#